data_AF-A0A924AEB4-F1
#
_entry.id   AF-A0A924AEB4-F1
#
_cell.length_a   1.000
_cell.length_b   1.000
_cell.length_c   1.000
_cell.angle_alpha   90.00
_cell.angle_beta   90.00
_cell.angle_gamma   90.00
#
_symmetry.space_group_name_H-M   'P 1'
#
loop_
_entity.id
_entity.type
_entity.pdbx_description
1 polymer ?
#
loop_
_entity_poly.entity_id
_entity_poly.type
_entity_poly.pdbx_seq_one_letter_code
_entity_poly.pdbx_strand_id
1 'polypeptide(L)' 'GGIMKILERQPVPVIPMALTHLWGSYFSRIEVGGAMVRPFRRGAFSRVGLNVGQAIAAVDVQPAGLRERVAQLLAAG' A
#
# COMPACT_ATOMS: atom_id res chain seq x y z
N GLY A 1 9.68 -13.27 -9.19
CA GLY A 1 8.67 -12.66 -10.06
C GLY A 1 7.89 -11.61 -9.30
N GLY A 2 7.45 -10.53 -9.94
CA GLY A 2 6.89 -9.34 -9.26
C GLY A 2 7.83 -8.13 -9.45
N ILE A 3 7.96 -7.28 -8.43
CA ILE A 3 8.84 -6.10 -8.41
C ILE A 3 10.27 -6.41 -8.90
N MET A 4 10.85 -7.56 -8.52
CA MET A 4 12.23 -7.88 -8.93
C MET A 4 12.42 -7.95 -10.45
N LYS A 5 11.40 -8.38 -11.22
CA LYS A 5 11.47 -8.37 -12.70
C LYS A 5 11.52 -6.95 -13.26
N ILE A 6 10.88 -6.00 -12.59
CA ILE A 6 10.90 -4.59 -12.97
C ILE A 6 12.30 -4.04 -12.72
N LEU A 7 12.88 -4.33 -11.55
CA LEU A 7 14.23 -3.87 -11.18
C LEU A 7 15.34 -4.50 -12.01
N GLU A 8 15.19 -5.78 -12.40
CA GLU A 8 16.08 -6.48 -13.33
C GLU A 8 16.10 -5.78 -14.70
N ARG A 9 14.95 -5.31 -15.19
CA ARG A 9 14.85 -4.60 -16.47
C ARG A 9 15.27 -3.13 -16.36
N GLN A 10 14.96 -2.50 -15.22
CA GLN A 10 15.17 -1.08 -15.00
C GLN A 10 15.46 -0.83 -13.51
N PRO A 11 16.73 -0.61 -13.13
CA PRO A 11 17.14 -0.43 -11.74
C PRO A 11 16.80 0.98 -11.25
N VAL A 12 15.56 1.18 -10.78
CA VAL A 12 15.09 2.44 -10.19
C VAL A 12 14.94 2.33 -8.67
N PRO A 13 15.07 3.44 -7.93
CA PRO A 13 14.79 3.46 -6.50
C PRO A 13 13.34 3.03 -6.20
N VAL A 14 13.17 2.32 -5.10
CA VAL A 14 11.86 1.85 -4.63
C VAL A 14 11.47 2.62 -3.38
N ILE A 15 10.29 3.25 -3.41
CA ILE A 15 9.74 4.00 -2.28
C ILE A 15 8.66 3.13 -1.61
N PRO A 16 8.90 2.57 -0.41
CA PRO A 16 7.89 1.79 0.31
C PRO A 16 6.80 2.71 0.84
N MET A 17 5.53 2.28 0.71
CA MET A 17 4.36 3.04 1.13
C MET A 17 3.31 2.11 1.74
N ALA A 18 2.59 2.60 2.74
CA ALA A 18 1.44 1.92 3.33
C ALA A 18 0.21 2.83 3.34
N LEU A 19 -0.89 2.35 2.76
CA LEU A 19 -2.19 3.02 2.78
C LEU A 19 -3.02 2.48 3.94
N THR A 20 -3.45 3.35 4.84
CA THR A 20 -4.27 2.99 6.00
C THR A 20 -5.70 3.49 5.83
N HIS A 21 -6.63 2.85 6.55
CA HIS A 21 -8.04 3.22 6.57
C HIS A 21 -8.76 3.15 5.20
N LEU A 22 -8.26 2.39 4.22
CA LEU A 22 -8.99 2.17 2.96
C LEU A 22 -10.08 1.09 3.08
N TRP A 23 -9.94 0.13 3.99
CA TRP A 23 -10.93 -0.92 4.18
C TRP A 23 -12.24 -0.34 4.74
N GLY A 24 -13.35 -0.60 4.06
CA GLY A 24 -14.65 0.03 4.33
C GLY A 24 -14.84 1.46 3.82
N SER A 25 -13.86 2.04 3.10
CA SER A 25 -14.07 3.29 2.33
C SER A 25 -14.97 3.04 1.11
N TYR A 26 -15.38 4.11 0.42
CA TYR A 26 -16.21 4.05 -0.78
C TYR A 26 -15.64 3.11 -1.89
N PHE A 27 -14.32 3.07 -2.03
CA PHE A 27 -13.62 2.22 -3.02
C PHE A 27 -13.30 0.81 -2.52
N SER A 28 -13.61 0.48 -1.26
CA SER A 28 -13.32 -0.82 -0.67
C SER A 28 -14.22 -1.91 -1.24
N ARG A 29 -13.64 -3.07 -1.53
CA ARG A 29 -14.37 -4.29 -1.93
C ARG A 29 -14.75 -5.17 -0.73
N ILE A 30 -14.93 -4.60 0.45
CA ILE A 30 -15.30 -5.36 1.64
C ILE A 30 -16.76 -5.86 1.57
N GLU A 31 -17.63 -5.14 0.89
CA GLU A 31 -19.06 -5.47 0.82
C GLU A 31 -19.34 -6.55 -0.22
N VAL A 32 -20.39 -7.35 0.03
CA VAL A 32 -20.92 -8.30 -0.94
C VAL A 32 -21.44 -7.52 -2.15
N GLY A 33 -20.97 -7.87 -3.34
CA GLY A 33 -21.27 -7.14 -4.59
C GLY A 33 -20.18 -6.17 -5.05
N GLY A 34 -19.12 -5.97 -4.25
CA GLY A 34 -17.93 -5.22 -4.67
C GLY A 34 -17.81 -3.81 -4.08
N ALA A 35 -17.07 -2.95 -4.77
CA ALA A 35 -16.86 -1.57 -4.33
C ALA A 35 -18.11 -0.70 -4.57
N MET A 36 -18.25 0.37 -3.80
CA MET A 36 -19.32 1.38 -3.94
C MET A 36 -20.77 0.88 -3.73
N VAL A 37 -20.99 -0.38 -3.34
CA VAL A 37 -22.33 -0.94 -3.10
C VAL A 37 -23.00 -0.36 -1.86
N ARG A 38 -22.20 -0.03 -0.84
CA ARG A 38 -22.69 0.59 0.41
C ARG A 38 -21.96 1.91 0.66
N PRO A 39 -22.32 2.99 -0.06
CA PRO A 39 -21.71 4.30 0.15
C PRO A 39 -21.89 4.73 1.61
N PHE A 40 -20.92 5.47 2.13
CA PHE A 40 -20.94 6.03 3.49
C PHE A 40 -20.99 5.01 4.63
N ARG A 41 -20.57 3.75 4.41
CA ARG A 41 -20.37 2.76 5.47
C ARG A 41 -19.59 3.31 6.68
N ARG A 42 -18.62 4.18 6.42
CA ARG A 42 -17.78 4.86 7.42
C ARG A 42 -18.03 6.38 7.47
N GLY A 43 -19.18 6.85 6.95
CA GLY A 43 -19.51 8.27 6.80
C GLY A 43 -18.94 8.91 5.53
N ALA A 44 -19.33 10.16 5.26
CA ALA A 44 -18.96 10.93 4.06
C ALA A 44 -17.49 11.37 4.00
N PHE A 45 -16.85 11.57 5.15
CA PHE A 45 -15.49 12.10 5.25
C PHE A 45 -14.57 11.15 6.04
N SER A 46 -14.59 9.87 5.66
CA SER A 46 -13.67 8.88 6.23
C SER A 46 -12.22 9.29 5.98
N ARG A 47 -11.41 9.40 7.04
CA ARG A 47 -9.97 9.63 6.91
C ARG A 47 -9.28 8.46 6.22
N VAL A 48 -8.34 8.78 5.34
CA VAL A 48 -7.38 7.85 4.74
C VAL A 48 -5.98 8.28 5.16
N GLY A 49 -5.10 7.31 5.40
CA GLY A 49 -3.71 7.57 5.76
C GLY A 49 -2.75 7.05 4.68
N LEU A 50 -1.62 7.73 4.54
CA LEU A 50 -0.52 7.29 3.69
C LEU A 50 0.79 7.52 4.45
N ASN A 51 1.48 6.44 4.77
CA ASN A 51 2.82 6.48 5.35
C ASN A 51 3.84 6.14 4.28
N VAL A 52 4.82 7.03 4.08
CA VAL A 52 5.86 6.91 3.05
C VAL A 52 7.20 6.72 3.73
N GLY A 53 7.92 5.66 3.37
CA GLY A 53 9.28 5.42 3.84
C GLY A 53 10.34 6.04 2.95
N GLN A 54 11.59 5.96 3.40
CA GLN A 54 12.75 6.41 2.63
C GLN A 54 12.96 5.54 1.38
N ALA A 55 13.50 6.15 0.33
CA ALA A 55 13.83 5.46 -0.90
C ALA A 55 14.91 4.39 -0.67
N ILE A 56 14.75 3.23 -1.30
CA ILE A 56 15.68 2.11 -1.28
C ILE A 56 16.32 2.02 -2.66
N ALA A 57 17.65 2.00 -2.73
CA ALA A 57 18.34 1.79 -4.00
C ALA A 57 18.01 0.41 -4.57
N ALA A 58 17.92 0.28 -5.90
CA ALA A 58 17.48 -0.96 -6.55
C ALA A 58 18.29 -2.20 -6.11
N VAL A 59 19.59 -2.03 -5.89
CA VAL A 59 20.52 -3.10 -5.46
C VAL A 59 20.25 -3.61 -4.04
N ASP A 60 19.65 -2.77 -3.18
CA ASP A 60 19.37 -3.09 -1.78
C ASP A 60 17.93 -3.62 -1.59
N VAL A 61 17.15 -3.69 -2.67
CA VAL A 61 15.77 -4.19 -2.61
C VAL A 61 15.77 -5.71 -2.56
N GLN A 62 15.27 -6.24 -1.45
CA GLN A 62 14.93 -7.65 -1.30
C GLN A 62 13.44 -7.79 -0.95
N PRO A 63 12.71 -8.75 -1.55
CA PRO A 63 11.27 -8.89 -1.33
C PRO A 63 10.88 -9.00 0.15
N ALA A 64 11.63 -9.78 0.94
CA ALA A 64 11.38 -9.97 2.36
C ALA A 64 11.58 -8.66 3.16
N GLY A 65 12.68 -7.94 2.93
CA GLY A 65 12.96 -6.68 3.60
C GLY A 65 12.01 -5.55 3.17
N LEU A 66 11.58 -5.52 1.91
CA LEU A 66 10.56 -4.58 1.44
C LEU A 66 9.22 -4.83 2.13
N ARG A 67 8.81 -6.11 2.25
CA ARG A 67 7.58 -6.49 2.95
C ARG A 67 7.61 -6.03 4.41
N GLU A 68 8.72 -6.24 5.10
CA GLU A 68 8.89 -5.84 6.49
C GLU A 68 8.78 -4.32 6.66
N ARG A 69 9.47 -3.54 5.82
CA ARG A 69 9.38 -2.07 5.85
C ARG A 69 7.95 -1.57 5.61
N VAL A 70 7.23 -2.15 4.65
CA VAL A 70 5.82 -1.80 4.40
C VAL A 70 4.93 -2.19 5.59
N ALA A 71 5.18 -3.33 6.23
CA ALA A 71 4.44 -3.73 7.43
C ALA A 71 4.67 -2.77 8.61
N GLN A 72 5.90 -2.28 8.79
CA GLN A 72 6.22 -1.27 9.80
C GLN A 72 5.50 0.06 9.50
N LEU A 73 5.50 0.51 8.24
CA LEU A 73 4.75 1.71 7.82
C LEU A 73 3.24 1.55 8.05
N LEU A 74 2.70 0.36 7.83
CA LEU A 74 1.29 0.06 8.08
C LEU A 74 0.94 0.09 9.57
N ALA A 75 1.81 -0.45 10.43
CA ALA A 75 1.61 -0.46 11.88
C ALA A 75 1.74 0.95 12.51
N ALA A 76 2.42 1.87 11.84
CA ALA A 76 2.63 3.24 12.32
C ALA A 76 1.47 4.20 12.01
N GLY A 77 0.47 3.81 11.20
CA GLY A 77 -0.64 4.66 10.76
C GLY A 77 -2.01 4.16 11.17
#